data_AF-A0A7V9BJ07-F1
#
_entry.id   AF-A0A7V9BJ07-F1
#
_cell.length_a   1.000
_cell.length_b   1.000
_cell.length_c   1.000
_cell.angle_alpha   90.00
_cell.angle_beta   90.00
_cell.angle_gamma   90.00
#
_symmetry.space_group_name_H-M   'P 1'
#
loop_
_entity.id
_entity.type
_entity.pdbx_description
1 polymer ?
#
loop_
_entity_poly.entity_id
_entity_poly.type
_entity_poly.pdbx_seq_one_letter_code
_entity_poly.pdbx_strand_id
1 'polypeptide(L)'
;MSDAGTNAVARPSRAASIRRVKIAGLSTYVPPKLLTNLDLERLVETSNEWILQRTGIKQRHIVEPGVATSDLAKEAAIGAMQQAGVAPEQIGFIVVGTTTPDTIFPSTACMVQAKIGATNAW
;
A
#
# COMPACT_ATOMS: atom_id res chain seq x y z
N MET A 1 39.30 16.77 52.50
CA MET A 1 38.60 15.49 52.26
C MET A 1 37.12 15.82 52.29
N SER A 2 36.55 16.28 51.18
CA SER A 2 36.02 15.48 50.06
C SER A 2 34.56 15.11 50.30
N ASP A 3 33.66 16.07 50.07
CA ASP A 3 32.27 15.77 49.74
C ASP A 3 32.04 16.15 48.28
N ALA A 4 32.13 15.14 47.43
CA ALA A 4 31.81 15.23 46.03
C ALA A 4 30.27 15.36 45.90
N GLY A 5 29.81 16.59 45.71
CA GLY A 5 28.45 16.89 45.27
C GLY A 5 28.18 16.20 43.94
N THR A 6 27.53 15.04 44.01
CA THR A 6 27.07 14.29 42.84
C THR A 6 25.89 15.06 42.25
N ASN A 7 26.14 15.89 41.24
CA ASN A 7 25.10 16.46 40.40
C ASN A 7 24.39 15.32 39.65
N ALA A 8 23.26 14.88 40.19
CA ALA A 8 22.36 13.96 39.51
C ALA A 8 21.80 14.68 38.27
N VAL A 9 22.31 14.32 37.09
CA VAL A 9 21.72 14.70 35.81
C VAL A 9 20.32 14.09 35.75
N ALA A 10 19.28 14.94 35.81
CA ALA A 10 17.90 14.52 35.69
C ALA A 10 17.70 13.81 34.34
N ARG A 11 17.35 12.53 34.35
CA ARG A 11 16.97 11.78 33.15
C ARG A 11 15.61 12.33 32.66
N PRO A 12 15.47 12.72 31.38
CA PRO A 12 14.18 13.13 30.86
C PRO A 12 13.19 11.96 30.99
N SER A 13 12.00 12.24 31.54
CA SER A 13 10.94 11.26 31.77
C SER A 13 10.46 10.71 30.44
N ARG A 14 10.91 9.50 30.12
CA ARG A 14 10.61 8.81 28.88
C ARG A 14 9.26 8.09 28.98
N ALA A 15 8.17 8.84 29.01
CA ALA A 15 6.85 8.33 28.71
C ALA A 15 6.31 9.10 27.52
N ALA A 16 6.81 8.77 26.32
CA ALA A 16 6.17 9.23 25.10
C ALA A 16 4.72 8.76 25.13
N SER A 17 3.78 9.71 25.21
CA SER A 17 2.35 9.41 25.14
C SER A 17 2.08 8.66 23.83
N ILE A 18 1.67 7.40 23.92
CA ILE A 18 1.29 6.61 22.75
C ILE A 18 0.05 7.25 22.16
N ARG A 19 0.17 7.82 20.95
CA ARG A 19 -1.00 8.30 20.21
C ARG A 19 -1.84 7.10 19.80
N ARG A 20 -3.11 7.09 20.18
CA ARG A 20 -4.06 6.07 19.71
C ARG A 20 -4.27 6.25 18.22
N VAL A 21 -4.26 5.14 17.49
CA VAL A 21 -4.48 5.09 16.04
C VAL A 21 -5.68 4.20 15.73
N LYS A 22 -6.34 4.46 14.60
CA LYS A 22 -7.42 3.62 14.07
C LYS A 22 -7.29 3.53 12.55
N ILE A 23 -7.84 2.48 11.97
CA ILE A 23 -8.09 2.42 10.51
C ILE A 23 -9.32 3.29 10.25
N ALA A 24 -9.13 4.42 9.55
CA ALA A 24 -10.21 5.35 9.24
C ALA A 24 -11.02 4.93 8.00
N GLY A 25 -10.40 4.21 7.07
CA GLY A 25 -11.03 3.67 5.87
C GLY A 25 -10.19 2.54 5.27
N LEU A 26 -10.85 1.59 4.59
CA LEU A 26 -10.21 0.46 3.94
C LEU A 26 -10.90 0.21 2.60
N SER A 27 -10.14 0.28 1.52
CA SER A 27 -10.64 0.00 0.18
C SER A 27 -9.65 -0.87 -0.58
N THR A 28 -10.19 -1.60 -1.55
CA THR A 28 -9.45 -2.48 -2.44
C THR A 28 -9.90 -2.20 -3.85
N TYR A 29 -8.97 -2.23 -4.80
CA TYR A 29 -9.28 -2.16 -6.22
C TYR A 29 -8.66 -3.36 -6.92
N VAL A 30 -9.46 -3.98 -7.79
CA VAL A 30 -9.06 -5.14 -8.58
C VAL A 30 -9.37 -4.80 -10.04
N PRO A 31 -8.40 -4.92 -10.97
CA PRO A 31 -8.61 -4.54 -12.36
C PRO A 31 -9.68 -5.46 -12.99
N PRO A 32 -10.52 -4.96 -13.92
CA PRO A 32 -11.71 -5.70 -14.36
C PRO A 32 -11.40 -6.91 -15.25
N LYS A 33 -10.23 -6.94 -15.91
CA LYS A 33 -9.89 -8.00 -16.86
C LYS A 33 -9.59 -9.31 -16.15
N LEU A 34 -10.33 -10.35 -16.53
CA LEU A 34 -10.17 -11.70 -16.04
C LEU A 34 -9.33 -12.55 -17.00
N LEU A 35 -8.42 -13.34 -16.44
CA LEU A 35 -7.72 -14.41 -17.11
C LEU A 35 -8.14 -15.73 -16.44
N THR A 36 -8.88 -16.55 -17.19
CA THR A 36 -9.36 -17.85 -16.71
C THR A 36 -8.25 -18.90 -16.78
N ASN A 37 -8.45 -20.03 -16.10
CA ASN A 37 -7.53 -21.16 -16.27
C ASN A 37 -7.52 -21.70 -17.71
N LEU A 38 -8.66 -21.67 -18.42
CA LEU A 38 -8.73 -22.08 -19.82
C LEU A 38 -7.93 -21.16 -20.74
N ASP A 39 -7.84 -19.87 -20.40
CA ASP A 39 -6.97 -18.95 -21.13
C ASP A 39 -5.49 -19.27 -20.86
N LEU A 40 -5.14 -19.61 -19.61
CA LEU A 40 -3.78 -19.99 -19.24
C LEU A 40 -3.30 -21.29 -19.92
N GLU A 41 -4.19 -22.28 -20.07
CA GLU A 41 -3.89 -23.53 -20.81
C GLU A 41 -3.41 -23.28 -22.25
N ARG A 42 -3.85 -22.17 -22.86
CA ARG A 42 -3.45 -21.79 -24.22
C ARG A 42 -2.12 -21.04 -24.27
N LEU A 43 -1.60 -20.60 -23.12
CA LEU A 43 -0.40 -19.76 -23.02
C LEU A 43 0.81 -20.54 -22.51
N VAL A 44 0.60 -21.55 -21.66
CA VAL A 44 1.64 -22.34 -21.03
C VAL A 44 1.20 -23.80 -20.88
N GLU A 45 2.15 -24.72 -20.73
CA GLU A 45 1.87 -26.14 -20.48
C GLU A 45 1.28 -26.35 -19.07
N THR A 46 -0.04 -26.28 -18.95
CA THR A 46 -0.78 -26.46 -17.70
C THR A 46 -2.20 -26.99 -17.97
N SER A 47 -2.97 -27.26 -16.92
CA SER A 47 -4.40 -27.58 -17.01
C SER A 47 -5.20 -26.95 -15.88
N ASN A 48 -6.48 -26.68 -16.13
CA ASN A 48 -7.43 -26.16 -15.15
C ASN A 48 -7.56 -27.11 -13.97
N GLU A 49 -7.59 -28.42 -14.21
CA GLU A 49 -7.60 -29.42 -13.14
C GLU A 49 -6.36 -29.32 -12.26
N TRP A 50 -5.17 -29.23 -12.88
CA TRP A 50 -3.89 -29.12 -12.15
C TRP A 50 -3.82 -27.84 -11.32
N ILE A 51 -4.22 -26.70 -11.90
CA ILE A 51 -4.24 -25.39 -11.22
C ILE A 51 -5.22 -25.43 -10.04
N LEU A 52 -6.43 -25.93 -10.25
CA LEU A 52 -7.45 -26.00 -9.20
C LEU A 52 -7.03 -26.91 -8.06
N GLN A 53 -6.50 -28.10 -8.37
CA GLN A 53 -6.10 -29.06 -7.35
C GLN A 53 -4.97 -28.52 -6.46
N ARG A 54 -4.02 -27.76 -7.03
CA ARG A 54 -2.85 -27.27 -6.29
C ARG A 54 -3.05 -25.91 -5.62
N THR A 55 -3.83 -25.01 -6.21
CA THR A 55 -3.94 -23.63 -5.72
C THR A 55 -5.37 -23.19 -5.40
N GLY A 56 -6.38 -23.94 -5.84
CA GLY A 56 -7.79 -23.56 -5.71
C GLY A 56 -8.22 -22.36 -6.57
N ILE A 57 -7.36 -21.87 -7.47
CA ILE A 57 -7.63 -20.66 -8.25
C ILE A 57 -8.38 -21.02 -9.53
N LYS A 58 -9.53 -20.38 -9.77
CA LYS A 58 -10.34 -20.54 -11.00
C LYS A 58 -10.02 -19.51 -12.08
N GLN A 59 -9.72 -18.29 -11.64
CA GLN A 59 -9.44 -17.14 -12.48
C GLN A 59 -8.58 -16.15 -11.69
N ARG A 60 -7.88 -15.28 -12.40
CA ARG A 60 -7.21 -14.12 -11.80
C ARG A 60 -7.53 -12.86 -12.56
N HIS A 61 -7.31 -11.74 -11.89
CA HIS A 61 -7.36 -10.44 -12.52
C HIS A 61 -5.98 -10.07 -13.05
N ILE A 62 -5.95 -9.49 -14.24
CA ILE A 62 -4.74 -8.98 -14.87
C ILE A 62 -4.96 -7.55 -15.33
N VAL A 63 -3.89 -6.77 -15.40
CA VAL A 63 -3.95 -5.40 -15.91
C VAL A 63 -3.84 -5.39 -17.43
N GLU A 64 -4.37 -4.34 -18.06
CA GLU A 64 -4.08 -4.05 -19.47
C GLU A 64 -2.71 -3.35 -19.61
N PRO A 65 -2.06 -3.45 -20.79
CA PRO A 65 -0.88 -2.66 -21.09
C PRO A 65 -1.11 -1.17 -20.80
N GLY A 66 -0.13 -0.54 -20.16
CA GLY A 66 -0.20 0.87 -19.78
C GLY A 66 -0.85 1.16 -18.42
N VAL A 67 -1.38 0.14 -17.72
CA VAL A 67 -1.84 0.27 -16.34
C VAL A 67 -0.74 -0.19 -15.39
N ALA A 68 -0.30 0.69 -14.50
CA ALA A 68 0.78 0.44 -13.56
C ALA A 68 0.27 0.28 -12.11
N THR A 69 1.16 -0.10 -11.19
CA THR A 69 0.81 -0.28 -9.77
C THR A 69 0.23 0.98 -9.15
N SER A 70 0.74 2.16 -9.51
CA SER A 70 0.19 3.42 -9.00
C SER A 70 -1.24 3.70 -9.47
N ASP A 71 -1.66 3.19 -10.63
CA ASP A 71 -3.05 3.31 -11.10
C ASP A 71 -4.00 2.49 -10.24
N LEU A 72 -3.62 1.26 -9.91
CA LEU A 72 -4.41 0.40 -9.00
C LEU A 72 -4.48 1.01 -7.59
N ALA A 73 -3.35 1.49 -7.09
CA ALA A 73 -3.25 2.11 -5.78
C ALA A 73 -4.06 3.42 -5.70
N LYS A 74 -4.12 4.22 -6.78
CA LYS A 74 -4.95 5.42 -6.85
C LYS A 74 -6.43 5.09 -6.62
N GLU A 75 -6.98 4.10 -7.32
CA GLU A 75 -8.39 3.70 -7.16
C GLU A 75 -8.68 3.20 -5.73
N ALA A 76 -7.78 2.38 -5.17
CA ALA A 76 -7.90 1.94 -3.78
C ALA A 76 -7.80 3.11 -2.79
N ALA A 77 -6.86 4.04 -2.99
CA ALA A 77 -6.67 5.21 -2.13
C ALA A 77 -7.90 6.13 -2.14
N ILE A 78 -8.46 6.43 -3.32
CA ILE A 78 -9.68 7.23 -3.45
C ILE A 78 -10.83 6.62 -2.63
N GLY A 79 -11.06 5.30 -2.75
CA GLY A 79 -12.10 4.63 -1.97
C GLY A 79 -11.83 4.65 -0.46
N ALA A 80 -10.57 4.48 -0.04
CA ALA A 80 -10.21 4.53 1.38
C ALA A 80 -10.38 5.95 1.97
N MET A 81 -10.03 6.99 1.19
CA MET A 81 -10.23 8.39 1.57
C MET A 81 -11.71 8.75 1.68
N GLN A 82 -12.54 8.29 0.74
CA GLN A 82 -13.99 8.48 0.78
C GLN A 82 -14.61 7.86 2.04
N GLN A 83 -14.24 6.61 2.39
CA GLN A 83 -14.72 5.98 3.62
C GLN A 83 -14.23 6.69 4.88
N ALA A 84 -13.00 7.19 4.87
CA ALA A 84 -12.42 7.94 5.97
C ALA A 84 -12.97 9.38 6.09
N GLY A 85 -13.64 9.89 5.06
CA GLY A 85 -14.14 11.25 5.01
C GLY A 85 -13.02 12.30 4.99
N VAL A 86 -11.90 12.01 4.32
CA VAL A 86 -10.73 12.90 4.25
C VAL A 86 -10.43 13.33 2.82
N ALA A 87 -10.02 14.59 2.66
CA ALA A 87 -9.54 15.15 1.41
C ALA A 87 -8.05 14.79 1.16
N PRO A 88 -7.58 14.80 -0.10
CA PRO A 88 -6.18 14.49 -0.42
C PRO A 88 -5.16 15.33 0.36
N GLU A 89 -5.46 16.61 0.57
CA GLU A 89 -4.59 17.58 1.24
C GLU A 89 -4.43 17.29 2.75
N GLN A 90 -5.28 16.43 3.32
CA GLN A 90 -5.19 15.99 4.72
C GLN A 90 -4.25 14.78 4.89
N ILE A 91 -3.79 14.18 3.79
CA ILE A 91 -2.81 13.09 3.81
C ILE A 91 -1.41 13.68 3.97
N GLY A 92 -0.78 13.41 5.11
CA GLY A 92 0.58 13.90 5.40
C GLY A 92 1.70 12.93 5.04
N PHE A 93 1.39 11.66 4.75
CA PHE A 93 2.39 10.63 4.46
C PHE A 93 1.79 9.47 3.67
N ILE A 94 2.54 8.95 2.69
CA ILE A 94 2.11 7.82 1.86
C ILE A 94 3.19 6.74 1.90
N VAL A 95 2.78 5.51 2.24
CA VAL A 95 3.62 4.32 2.14
C VAL A 95 3.02 3.37 1.12
N VAL A 96 3.84 2.95 0.16
CA VAL A 96 3.46 1.91 -0.81
C VAL A 96 4.38 0.70 -0.61
N GLY A 97 3.81 -0.44 -0.24
CA GLY A 97 4.49 -1.72 -0.26
C GLY A 97 4.24 -2.42 -1.59
N THR A 98 5.26 -2.51 -2.45
CA THR A 98 5.16 -3.22 -3.73
C THR A 98 6.50 -3.84 -4.14
N THR A 99 6.45 -4.96 -4.86
CA THR A 99 7.59 -5.57 -5.56
C THR A 99 7.53 -5.37 -7.07
N THR A 100 6.47 -4.72 -7.56
CA THR A 100 6.25 -4.41 -8.98
C THR A 100 6.07 -2.90 -9.14
N PRO A 101 7.08 -2.08 -8.81
CA PRO A 101 6.94 -0.63 -8.87
C PRO A 101 6.80 -0.16 -10.32
N ASP A 102 6.22 1.01 -10.50
CA ASP A 102 6.05 1.67 -11.82
C ASP A 102 7.40 1.91 -12.51
N THR A 103 8.41 2.22 -11.71
CA THR A 103 9.80 2.43 -12.09
C THR A 103 10.69 2.13 -10.89
N ILE A 104 11.98 1.90 -11.11
CA ILE A 104 12.97 1.70 -10.03
C ILE A 104 13.11 3.00 -9.20
N PHE A 105 13.02 4.15 -9.85
CA PHE A 105 13.05 5.46 -9.23
C PHE A 105 12.30 6.47 -10.11
N PRO A 106 11.49 7.39 -9.54
CA PRO A 106 11.17 7.57 -8.13
C PRO A 106 10.25 6.46 -7.56
N SER A 107 9.94 6.52 -6.26
CA SER A 107 9.01 5.58 -5.62
C SER A 107 7.61 5.63 -6.24
N THR A 108 6.92 4.49 -6.30
CA THR A 108 5.49 4.42 -6.63
C THR A 108 4.64 5.33 -5.73
N ALA A 109 5.06 5.59 -4.49
CA ALA A 109 4.37 6.52 -3.60
C ALA A 109 4.28 7.93 -4.18
N CYS A 110 5.32 8.41 -4.88
CA CYS A 110 5.31 9.72 -5.55
C CYS A 110 4.28 9.76 -6.69
N MET A 111 4.14 8.64 -7.42
CA MET A 111 3.13 8.52 -8.48
C MET A 111 1.72 8.51 -7.91
N VAL A 112 1.48 7.78 -6.81
CA VAL A 112 0.19 7.77 -6.11
C VAL A 112 -0.14 9.17 -5.60
N GLN A 113 0.82 9.84 -4.95
CA GLN A 113 0.68 11.21 -4.45
C GLN A 113 0.17 12.15 -5.55
N ALA A 114 0.85 12.16 -6.70
CA ALA A 114 0.48 12.98 -7.84
C ALA A 114 -0.91 12.62 -8.38
N LYS A 115 -1.23 11.32 -8.48
CA LYS A 115 -2.52 10.84 -9.03
C LYS A 115 -3.73 11.15 -8.13
N ILE A 116 -3.56 11.17 -6.81
CA ILE A 116 -4.65 11.47 -5.86
C ILE A 116 -4.71 12.95 -5.46
N GLY A 117 -3.70 13.75 -5.81
CA GLY A 117 -3.63 15.16 -5.43
C GLY A 117 -3.20 15.41 -3.98
N ALA A 118 -2.47 14.48 -3.35
CA ALA A 118 -2.03 14.63 -1.95
C ALA A 118 -0.80 15.55 -1.83
N THR A 119 -0.99 16.85 -2.10
CA THR A 119 0.10 17.84 -2.18
C THR A 119 0.85 18.08 -0.87
N ASN A 120 0.24 17.71 0.27
CA ASN A 120 0.84 17.86 1.60
C ASN A 120 1.52 16.59 2.11
N ALA A 121 1.48 15.50 1.34
CA ALA A 121 2.17 14.27 1.71
C ALA A 121 3.69 14.41 1.49
N TRP A 122 4.47 14.02 2.50
CA TRP A 122 5.93 13.96 2.43
C TRP A 122 6.41 12.60 1.90
#